data_AF-A0A6F9Y490-F1
#
_entry.id   AF-A0A6F9Y490-F1
#
_cell.length_a   1.000
_cell.length_b   1.000
_cell.length_c   1.000
_cell.angle_alpha   90.00
_cell.angle_beta   90.00
_cell.angle_gamma   90.00
#
_symmetry.space_group_name_H-M   'P 1'
#
loop_
_entity.id
_entity.type
_entity.pdbx_description
1 polymer ?
#
loop_
_entity_poly.entity_id
_entity_poly.type
_entity_poly.pdbx_seq_one_letter_code
_entity_poly.pdbx_strand_id
1 'polypeptide(L)' 'MIIDTEKIEMLLKDENLTDYQIEKVSGVNRVSVKKYRQNGIDAMKLNNAIKLMDGYKKLSEKYSKNYLQYSK' A
#
# COMPACT_ATOMS: atom_id res chain seq x y z
N MET A 1 -15.42 -4.61 -7.88
CA MET A 1 -14.28 -4.37 -6.97
C MET A 1 -14.45 -2.98 -6.40
N ILE A 2 -14.67 -2.85 -5.08
CA ILE A 2 -14.75 -1.54 -4.41
C ILE A 2 -13.32 -1.18 -3.99
N ILE A 3 -12.86 0.01 -4.38
CA ILE A 3 -11.57 0.54 -3.94
C ILE A 3 -11.80 1.29 -2.65
N ASP A 4 -11.13 0.84 -1.60
CA ASP A 4 -11.16 1.46 -0.28
C ASP A 4 -9.97 2.42 -0.19
N THR A 5 -10.25 3.71 -0.32
CA THR A 5 -9.24 4.77 -0.34
C THR A 5 -8.58 4.96 1.01
N GLU A 6 -9.26 4.68 2.12
CA GLU A 6 -8.69 4.78 3.46
C GLU A 6 -7.54 3.80 3.65
N LYS A 7 -7.69 2.56 3.16
CA LYS A 7 -6.61 1.55 3.21
C LYS A 7 -5.41 1.93 2.35
N ILE A 8 -5.65 2.57 1.21
CA ILE A 8 -4.57 3.10 0.38
C ILE A 8 -3.85 4.23 1.13
N GLU A 9 -4.58 5.12 1.80
CA GLU A 9 -3.96 6.15 2.62
C GLU A 9 -3.17 5.56 3.79
N MET A 10 -3.69 4.53 4.47
CA MET A 10 -2.95 3.84 5.53
C MET A 10 -1.63 3.26 5.00
N LEU A 11 -1.66 2.60 3.83
CA LEU A 11 -0.44 2.10 3.19
C LEU A 11 0.55 3.22 2.88
N LEU A 12 0.07 4.33 2.34
CA LEU A 12 0.91 5.46 1.95
C LEU A 12 1.44 6.22 3.17
N LYS A 13 0.69 6.31 4.26
CA LYS A 13 1.10 7.01 5.49
C LYS A 13 1.96 6.15 6.44
N ASP A 14 2.15 4.86 6.15
CA ASP A 14 2.98 3.98 6.98
C ASP A 14 4.48 4.34 6.90
N GLU A 15 4.98 4.99 7.94
CA GLU A 15 6.38 5.42 8.06
C GLU A 15 7.38 4.24 8.15
N ASN A 16 6.91 3.04 8.48
CA ASN A 16 7.75 1.83 8.49
C ASN A 16 8.01 1.28 7.09
N LEU A 17 7.27 1.77 6.09
CA LEU A 17 7.43 1.38 4.69
C LEU A 17 8.10 2.50 3.90
N THR A 18 9.23 2.16 3.29
CA THR A 18 9.87 3.00 2.29
C THR A 18 9.06 3.00 1.00
N ASP A 19 9.18 4.06 0.20
CA ASP A 19 8.55 4.14 -1.12
C ASP A 19 8.94 2.93 -2.01
N TYR A 20 10.17 2.42 -1.84
CA TYR A 20 10.67 1.23 -2.52
C TYR A 20 9.92 -0.05 -2.12
N GLN A 21 9.67 -0.24 -0.82
CA GLN A 21 8.92 -1.40 -0.34
C GLN A 21 7.48 -1.36 -0.87
N ILE A 22 6.83 -0.19 -0.86
CA ILE A 22 5.49 0.00 -1.42
C ILE A 22 5.49 -0.31 -2.93
N GLU A 23 6.49 0.19 -3.67
CA GLU A 23 6.67 -0.12 -5.09
C GLU A 23 6.80 -1.63 -5.33
N LYS A 24 7.61 -2.33 -4.52
CA LYS A 24 7.82 -3.77 -4.66
C LYS A 24 6.56 -4.59 -4.40
N VAL A 25 5.71 -4.19 -3.46
CA VAL A 25 4.49 -4.96 -3.13
C VAL A 25 3.30 -4.63 -4.03
N SER A 26 3.16 -3.35 -4.41
CA SER A 26 2.02 -2.84 -5.20
C SER A 26 2.28 -2.84 -6.71
N GLY A 27 3.54 -2.70 -7.14
CA GLY A 27 3.89 -2.47 -8.54
C GLY A 27 3.58 -1.06 -9.05
N VAL A 28 3.31 -0.11 -8.15
CA VAL A 28 3.25 1.33 -8.48
C VAL A 28 4.65 1.92 -8.41
N ASN A 29 5.05 2.65 -9.44
CA ASN A 29 6.38 3.26 -9.52
C ASN A 29 6.67 4.17 -8.31
N ARG A 30 7.89 4.10 -7.79
CA ARG A 30 8.34 4.88 -6.62
C ARG A 30 8.06 6.38 -6.71
N VAL A 31 8.24 6.98 -7.88
CA VAL A 31 7.97 8.42 -8.11
C VAL A 31 6.49 8.73 -7.90
N SER A 32 5.60 7.83 -8.34
CA SER A 32 4.16 7.97 -8.10
C SER A 32 3.82 7.77 -6.63
N VAL A 33 4.40 6.76 -5.96
CA VAL A 33 4.23 6.54 -4.51
C VAL A 33 4.62 7.79 -3.73
N LYS A 34 5.82 8.33 -3.99
CA LYS A 34 6.31 9.55 -3.35
C LYS A 34 5.38 10.74 -3.59
N LYS A 35 4.91 10.91 -4.83
CA LYS A 35 3.94 11.97 -5.17
C LYS A 35 2.65 11.84 -4.37
N TYR A 36 2.12 10.63 -4.22
CA TYR A 36 0.87 10.41 -3.47
C TYR A 36 1.05 10.60 -1.96
N ARG A 37 2.23 10.28 -1.41
CA ARG A 37 2.57 10.60 -0.02
C ARG A 37 2.59 12.08 0.26
N GLN A 38 3.16 12.86 -0.65
CA GLN A 38 3.34 14.31 -0.48
C GLN A 38 2.06 15.09 -0.75
N ASN A 39 1.29 14.68 -1.76
CA ASN A 39 0.19 15.49 -2.30
C ASN A 39 -1.20 14.84 -2.08
N GLY A 40 -1.27 13.70 -1.40
CA GLY A 40 -2.51 12.93 -1.25
C GLY A 40 -2.88 12.13 -2.49
N ILE A 41 -4.08 11.53 -2.44
CA ILE A 41 -4.55 10.54 -3.42
C ILE A 41 -5.58 11.09 -4.42
N ASP A 42 -5.94 12.37 -4.32
CA ASP A 42 -7.01 12.97 -5.15
C ASP A 42 -6.70 12.89 -6.65
N ALA A 43 -5.44 13.06 -7.04
CA ALA A 43 -4.98 12.98 -8.42
C ALA A 43 -4.50 11.56 -8.81
N MET A 44 -4.91 10.52 -8.09
CA MET A 44 -4.50 9.14 -8.33
C MET A 44 -5.20 8.54 -9.55
N LYS A 45 -4.43 7.94 -10.45
CA LYS A 45 -5.00 7.15 -11.55
C LYS A 45 -5.63 5.87 -10.99
N LEU A 46 -6.82 5.50 -11.48
CA LEU A 46 -7.55 4.30 -11.05
C LEU A 46 -6.69 3.03 -11.02
N ASN A 47 -5.86 2.81 -12.05
CA ASN A 47 -4.96 1.66 -12.10
C ASN A 47 -3.94 1.63 -10.94
N ASN A 48 -3.45 2.80 -10.51
CA ASN A 48 -2.56 2.88 -9.36
C ASN A 48 -3.32 2.62 -8.06
N ALA A 49 -4.57 3.07 -7.94
CA ALA A 49 -5.41 2.78 -6.79
C ALA A 49 -5.66 1.28 -6.63
N ILE A 50 -5.99 0.58 -7.73
CA ILE A 50 -6.15 -0.88 -7.77
C ILE A 50 -4.87 -1.57 -7.27
N LYS A 51 -3.72 -1.20 -7.84
CA LYS A 51 -2.41 -1.76 -7.48
C LYS A 51 -2.02 -1.52 -6.02
N LEU A 52 -2.26 -0.33 -5.50
CA LEU A 52 -1.97 0.01 -4.10
C LEU A 52 -2.88 -0.77 -3.14
N MET A 53 -4.16 -0.92 -3.48
CA MET A 53 -5.09 -1.74 -2.71
C MET A 53 -4.66 -3.22 -2.68
N ASP A 54 -4.20 -3.76 -3.81
CA ASP A 54 -3.67 -5.12 -3.86
C ASP A 54 -2.34 -5.25 -3.09
N GLY A 55 -1.49 -4.23 -3.13
CA GLY A 55 -0.29 -4.14 -2.30
C GLY A 55 -0.59 -4.16 -0.80
N TYR A 56 -1.60 -3.41 -0.37
CA TYR A 56 -2.09 -3.39 1.01
C TYR A 56 -2.58 -4.78 1.45
N LYS A 57 -3.40 -5.45 0.64
CA LYS A 57 -3.89 -6.81 0.93
C LYS A 57 -2.75 -7.83 1.09
N LYS A 58 -1.74 -7.79 0.22
CA LYS A 58 -0.57 -8.68 0.32
C LYS A 58 0.20 -8.46 1.60
N LEU A 59 0.34 -7.20 2.03
CA LEU A 59 0.99 -6.86 3.29
C LEU A 59 0.15 -7.33 4.48
N SER A 60 -1.16 -7.04 4.51
CA SER A 60 -2.03 -7.43 5.62
C SER A 60 -2.11 -8.95 5.80
N GLU A 61 -2.13 -9.72 4.71
CA GLU A 61 -2.03 -11.18 4.75
C GLU A 61 -0.69 -11.66 5.30
N LYS A 62 0.41 -11.00 4.92
CA LYS A 62 1.76 -11.33 5.43
C LYS A 62 1.89 -11.03 6.92
N TYR A 63 1.38 -9.89 7.39
CA TYR A 63 1.37 -9.56 8.82
C TYR A 63 0.48 -10.54 9.58
N SER A 64 -0.72 -10.84 9.09
CA SER A 64 -1.62 -11.81 9.73
C SER A 64 -1.01 -13.22 9.83
N LYS A 65 -0.27 -13.66 8.81
CA LYS A 65 0.43 -14.95 8.83
C LYS A 65 1.64 -14.98 9.77
N ASN A 66 2.35 -13.85 9.91
CA ASN A 66 3.51 -13.77 10.81
C ASN A 66 3.11 -13.72 12.29
N TYR A 67 1.95 -13.15 12.65
CA TYR A 67 1.43 -13.22 14.03
C TYR A 67 1.03 -14.65 14.45
N LEU A 68 0.61 -15.50 13.51
CA LEU A 68 0.28 -16.91 13.77
C LEU A 68 1.52 -17.81 13.97
N GLN A 69 2.72 -17.34 13.62
CA GLN A 69 3.95 -18.11 13.78
C GLN A 69 4.63 -17.89 15.13
N TYR A 70 4.30 -16.80 15.84
CA TYR A 70 4.84 -16.47 17.18
C TYR A 70 3.80 -16.58 18.31
N SER A 71 2.58 -17.07 18.03
CA SER A 71 1.54 -17.30 19.05
C SER A 71 1.36 -18.77 19.43
N LYS A 72 2.45 -19.54 19.50
CA LYS A 72 2.46 -20.90 20.05
C LYS A 72 3.44 -21.02 21.20
#